data_AF-A0A090YW21-F1
#
_entry.id   AF-A0A090YW21-F1
#
_cell.length_a   1.000
_cell.length_b   1.000
_cell.length_c   1.000
_cell.angle_alpha   90.00
_cell.angle_beta   90.00
_cell.angle_gamma   90.00
#
_symmetry.space_group_name_H-M   'P 1'
#
loop_
_entity.id
_entity.type
_entity.pdbx_description
1 polymer ?
#
loop_
_entity_poly.entity_id
_entity_poly.type
_entity_poly.pdbx_seq_one_letter_code
_entity_poly.pdbx_strand_id
1 'polypeptide(L)'
;MLTITLCMKMGRKFTFLLKSKSDEYCFTNKGLLHLDGTSATSKKRTLRRYSYSKYQIKNVALETAGTIDLDVEIKFHMGDEYYSIDVHKKHIEELKDLYKALLKIEEISYDNDITLQYAHKSLDMASNTFSRITNTQVNLAEQFKEMNEIAFNWLIDTKKQYNVKDYGFVFEKFINN
;
A
#
# COMPACT_ATOMS: atom_id res chain seq x y z
N MET A 1 -11.28 23.39 6.67
CA MET A 1 -12.52 22.59 6.54
C MET A 1 -12.59 21.93 5.17
N LEU A 2 -12.16 20.66 5.12
CA LEU A 2 -12.25 19.82 3.93
C LEU A 2 -13.72 19.50 3.61
N THR A 3 -14.05 19.44 2.32
CA THR A 3 -15.33 18.92 1.84
C THR A 3 -15.06 17.53 1.28
N ILE A 4 -15.72 16.49 1.80
CA ILE A 4 -15.69 15.18 1.14
C ILE A 4 -16.52 15.28 -0.13
N THR A 5 -15.93 14.92 -1.26
CA THR A 5 -16.70 14.58 -2.46
C THR A 5 -16.78 13.08 -2.49
N LEU A 6 -17.96 12.55 -2.15
CA LEU A 6 -18.18 11.13 -1.91
C LEU A 6 -17.90 10.31 -3.19
N CYS A 7 -17.23 9.17 -2.96
CA CYS A 7 -17.00 8.02 -3.84
C CYS A 7 -17.54 8.14 -5.28
N MET A 8 -16.66 8.36 -6.26
CA MET A 8 -17.00 8.14 -7.66
C MET A 8 -16.49 6.77 -8.11
N LYS A 9 -17.39 5.81 -8.27
CA LYS A 9 -17.11 4.61 -9.06
C LYS A 9 -17.11 5.00 -10.55
N MET A 10 -15.96 5.48 -11.04
CA MET A 10 -15.75 5.69 -12.48
C MET A 10 -15.38 4.34 -13.14
N GLY A 11 -16.37 3.49 -13.40
CA GLY A 11 -16.18 2.16 -14.01
C GLY A 11 -15.70 1.07 -13.04
N ARG A 12 -14.59 0.37 -13.35
CA ARG A 12 -13.97 -0.70 -12.52
C ARG A 12 -12.96 -0.18 -11.47
N LYS A 13 -12.91 1.13 -11.20
CA LYS A 13 -11.89 1.73 -10.34
C LYS A 13 -12.55 2.43 -9.16
N PHE A 14 -12.15 2.04 -7.95
CA PHE A 14 -12.55 2.70 -6.71
C PHE A 14 -11.76 3.98 -6.54
N THR A 15 -12.45 5.04 -6.13
CA THR A 15 -11.84 6.31 -5.73
C THR A 15 -12.54 6.86 -4.49
N PHE A 16 -11.75 7.24 -3.48
CA PHE A 16 -12.19 7.98 -2.30
C PHE A 16 -11.46 9.33 -2.29
N LEU A 17 -12.21 10.45 -2.29
CA LEU A 17 -11.66 11.79 -2.47
C LEU A 17 -11.88 12.67 -1.24
N LEU A 18 -10.79 13.07 -0.61
CA LEU A 18 -10.76 14.13 0.39
C LEU A 18 -10.26 15.41 -0.29
N LYS A 19 -11.06 16.48 -0.29
CA LYS A 19 -10.70 17.75 -0.93
C LYS A 19 -10.74 18.93 0.04
N SER A 20 -9.67 19.69 0.07
CA SER A 20 -9.51 20.97 0.77
C SER A 20 -9.44 22.12 -0.23
N LYS A 21 -9.27 23.36 0.26
CA LYS A 21 -9.00 24.51 -0.62
C LYS A 21 -7.66 24.36 -1.35
N SER A 22 -6.64 23.88 -0.64
CA SER A 22 -5.29 23.69 -1.14
C SER A 22 -5.08 22.28 -1.71
N ASP A 23 -5.53 21.25 -1.01
CA ASP A 23 -5.10 19.87 -1.23
C ASP A 23 -6.23 18.97 -1.73
N GLU A 24 -5.86 17.99 -2.56
CA GLU A 24 -6.77 16.89 -2.92
C GLU A 24 -6.06 15.56 -2.70
N TYR A 25 -6.67 14.68 -1.91
CA TYR A 25 -6.20 13.33 -1.64
C TYR A 25 -7.18 12.35 -2.27
N CYS A 26 -6.75 11.68 -3.33
CA CYS A 26 -7.54 10.72 -4.07
C CYS A 26 -6.96 9.32 -3.86
N PHE A 27 -7.61 8.54 -3.01
CA PHE A 27 -7.28 7.15 -2.76
C PHE A 27 -7.92 6.30 -3.84
N THR A 28 -7.09 5.62 -4.63
CA THR A 28 -7.56 4.71 -5.69
C THR A 28 -7.31 3.27 -5.29
N ASN A 29 -7.81 2.32 -6.08
CA ASN A 29 -7.46 0.91 -5.92
C ASN A 29 -5.95 0.60 -6.07
N LYS A 30 -5.15 1.49 -6.67
CA LYS A 30 -3.71 1.24 -6.95
C LYS A 30 -2.75 2.13 -6.17
N GLY A 31 -3.26 3.12 -5.44
CA GLY A 31 -2.43 4.09 -4.73
C GLY A 31 -3.14 5.39 -4.41
N LEU A 32 -2.40 6.29 -3.76
CA LEU A 32 -2.79 7.66 -3.45
C LEU A 32 -2.30 8.61 -4.54
N LEU A 33 -3.19 9.47 -5.01
CA LEU A 33 -2.88 10.67 -5.78
C LEU A 33 -3.06 11.87 -4.86
N HIS A 34 -2.00 12.64 -4.62
CA HIS A 34 -2.04 13.85 -3.81
C HIS A 34 -1.75 15.05 -4.70
N LEU A 35 -2.74 15.93 -4.84
CA LEU A 35 -2.59 17.22 -5.47
C LEU A 35 -2.28 18.24 -4.39
N ASP A 36 -0.99 18.55 -4.24
CA ASP A 36 -0.46 19.47 -3.24
C ASP A 36 -0.63 20.92 -3.72
N GLY A 37 -1.30 21.72 -2.90
CA GLY A 37 -1.62 23.12 -3.17
C GLY A 37 -0.68 24.14 -2.55
N THR A 38 0.54 23.75 -2.17
CA THR A 38 1.52 24.66 -1.54
C THR A 38 1.99 25.79 -2.47
N SER A 39 1.29 26.93 -2.42
CA SER A 39 1.88 28.27 -2.44
C SER A 39 0.82 29.36 -2.19
N ALA A 40 1.03 30.19 -1.17
CA ALA A 40 0.24 31.40 -0.93
C ALA A 40 0.42 32.48 -2.03
N THR A 41 1.42 32.32 -2.90
CA THR A 41 1.78 33.27 -3.97
C THR A 41 1.57 32.71 -5.39
N SER A 42 1.30 31.41 -5.54
CA SER A 42 1.19 30.73 -6.85
C SER A 42 0.04 29.73 -6.87
N LYS A 43 -0.80 29.77 -7.91
CA LYS A 43 -1.86 28.76 -8.17
C LYS A 43 -1.31 27.40 -8.67
N LYS A 44 0.02 27.23 -8.77
CA LYS A 44 0.63 25.96 -9.18
C LYS A 44 0.31 24.88 -8.16
N ARG A 45 -0.05 23.70 -8.65
CA ARG A 45 -0.34 22.51 -7.86
C ARG A 45 0.59 21.39 -8.30
N THR A 46 1.11 20.62 -7.36
CA THR A 46 1.99 19.49 -7.65
C THR A 46 1.20 18.20 -7.51
N LEU A 47 1.07 17.43 -8.58
CA LEU A 47 0.44 16.11 -8.54
C LEU A 47 1.49 15.04 -8.22
N ARG A 48 1.35 14.42 -7.05
CA ARG A 48 2.18 13.30 -6.59
C ARG A 48 1.38 12.00 -6.66
N ARG A 49 2.05 10.90 -6.98
CA ARG A 49 1.45 9.56 -7.05
C ARG A 49 2.26 8.56 -6.25
N TYR A 50 1.61 7.94 -5.28
CA TYR A 50 2.19 6.91 -4.42
C TYR A 50 1.41 5.60 -4.65
N SER A 51 2.01 4.64 -5.35
CA SER A 51 1.41 3.32 -5.55
C SER A 51 1.59 2.42 -4.33
N TYR A 52 0.55 1.70 -3.89
CA TYR A 52 0.63 0.82 -2.71
C TYR A 52 1.71 -0.28 -2.84
N SER A 53 1.93 -0.78 -4.07
CA SER A 53 2.98 -1.79 -4.37
C SER A 53 4.43 -1.28 -4.23
N LYS A 54 4.64 0.03 -4.08
CA LYS A 54 5.98 0.63 -3.92
C LYS A 54 6.13 1.38 -2.60
N TYR A 55 5.06 2.01 -2.13
CA TYR A 55 5.04 2.83 -0.93
C TYR A 55 4.03 2.20 0.02
N GLN A 56 4.54 1.41 0.96
CA GLN A 56 3.72 0.74 1.97
C GLN A 56 3.05 1.78 2.87
N ILE A 57 1.77 1.53 3.19
CA ILE A 57 1.06 2.27 4.22
C ILE A 57 1.45 1.69 5.57
N LYS A 58 1.75 2.56 6.55
CA LYS A 58 2.12 2.17 7.91
C LYS A 58 1.55 3.14 8.95
N ASN A 59 1.39 2.66 10.18
CA ASN A 59 0.99 3.44 11.35
C ASN A 59 -0.32 4.20 11.11
N VAL A 60 -1.33 3.52 10.56
CA VAL A 60 -2.63 4.13 10.32
C VAL A 60 -3.32 4.44 11.65
N ALA A 61 -3.73 5.69 11.84
CA ALA A 61 -4.45 6.15 13.03
C ALA A 61 -5.61 7.08 12.65
N LEU A 62 -6.65 7.08 13.47
CA LEU A 62 -7.81 7.96 13.37
C LEU A 62 -8.00 8.67 14.72
N GLU A 63 -7.84 9.98 14.72
CA GLU A 63 -8.06 10.83 15.88
C GLU A 63 -9.49 11.40 15.85
N THR A 64 -10.22 11.17 16.93
CA THR A 64 -11.61 11.62 17.07
C THR A 64 -11.66 13.04 17.63
N ALA A 65 -12.62 13.83 17.15
CA ALA A 65 -12.92 15.15 17.69
C ALA A 65 -13.32 15.06 19.18
N GLY A 66 -12.82 15.98 20.01
CA GLY A 66 -13.39 16.24 21.32
C GLY A 66 -14.78 16.89 21.21
N THR A 67 -15.42 17.17 22.36
CA THR A 67 -16.77 17.77 22.39
C THR A 67 -16.84 19.13 21.68
N ILE A 68 -15.74 19.89 21.70
CA ILE A 68 -15.62 21.24 21.13
C ILE A 68 -15.07 21.19 19.69
N ASP A 69 -14.22 20.21 19.37
CA ASP A 69 -13.56 20.15 18.07
C ASP A 69 -14.55 19.90 16.93
N LEU A 70 -14.26 20.49 15.77
CA LEU A 70 -15.09 20.38 14.58
C LEU A 70 -14.55 19.39 13.56
N ASP A 71 -13.30 18.97 13.72
CA ASP A 71 -12.56 18.16 12.77
C ASP A 71 -12.08 16.85 13.43
N VAL A 72 -12.04 15.79 12.63
CA VAL A 72 -11.49 14.46 12.91
C VAL A 72 -10.31 14.27 11.98
N GLU A 73 -9.27 13.56 12.42
CA GLU A 73 -8.01 13.54 11.70
C GLU A 73 -7.60 12.10 11.37
N ILE A 74 -7.24 11.83 10.11
CA ILE A 74 -6.63 10.56 9.71
C ILE A 74 -5.14 10.73 9.49
N LYS A 75 -4.34 9.83 10.09
CA LYS A 75 -2.88 9.85 10.07
C LYS A 75 -2.35 8.54 9.51
N PHE A 76 -1.31 8.60 8.68
CA PHE A 76 -0.59 7.43 8.21
C PHE A 76 0.76 7.82 7.57
N HIS A 77 1.66 6.86 7.46
CA HIS A 77 2.86 6.98 6.64
C HIS A 77 2.67 6.27 5.31
N MET A 78 3.26 6.81 4.24
CA MET A 78 3.30 6.15 2.94
C MET A 78 4.67 6.33 2.30
N GLY A 79 5.52 5.30 2.43
CA GLY A 79 6.96 5.46 2.17
C GLY A 79 7.60 6.41 3.19
N ASP A 80 8.34 7.40 2.71
CA ASP A 80 9.01 8.41 3.56
C ASP A 80 8.09 9.60 3.92
N GLU A 81 6.88 9.64 3.35
CA GLU A 81 5.94 10.73 3.57
C GLU A 81 5.03 10.44 4.76
N TYR A 82 4.74 11.49 5.53
CA TYR A 82 3.76 11.48 6.60
C TYR A 82 2.52 12.28 6.19
N TYR A 83 1.34 11.67 6.33
CA TYR A 83 0.06 12.29 6.06
C TYR A 83 -0.71 12.50 7.36
N SER A 84 -1.23 13.71 7.53
CA SER A 84 -2.11 14.15 8.61
C SER A 84 -3.22 14.97 7.96
N ILE A 85 -4.45 14.42 7.91
CA ILE A 85 -5.54 14.99 7.11
C ILE A 85 -6.76 15.25 8.00
N ASP A 86 -7.03 16.53 8.26
CA ASP A 86 -8.20 16.99 9.00
C ASP A 86 -9.45 17.01 8.14
N VAL A 87 -10.50 16.35 8.59
CA VAL A 87 -11.80 16.30 7.92
C VAL A 87 -12.86 16.76 8.89
N HIS A 88 -13.86 17.50 8.43
CA HIS A 88 -14.95 17.91 9.29
C HIS A 88 -15.66 16.68 9.90
N LYS A 89 -15.84 16.68 11.23
CA LYS A 89 -16.46 15.60 12.02
C LYS A 89 -17.80 15.07 11.51
N LYS A 90 -18.52 15.84 10.71
CA LYS A 90 -19.76 15.39 10.06
C LYS A 90 -19.54 14.18 9.12
N HIS A 91 -18.30 13.96 8.70
CA HIS A 91 -17.91 12.86 7.82
C HIS A 91 -17.13 11.75 8.53
N ILE A 92 -17.29 11.62 9.85
CA ILE A 92 -16.56 10.63 10.64
C ILE A 92 -16.86 9.19 10.21
N GLU A 93 -18.07 8.88 9.75
CA GLU A 93 -18.40 7.51 9.31
C GLU A 93 -17.64 7.15 8.03
N GLU A 94 -17.62 8.04 7.03
CA GLU A 94 -16.84 7.85 5.81
C GLU A 94 -15.34 7.74 6.12
N LEU A 95 -14.85 8.52 7.10
CA LEU A 95 -13.45 8.48 7.50
C LEU A 95 -13.11 7.19 8.28
N LYS A 96 -14.03 6.64 9.06
CA LYS A 96 -13.89 5.32 9.70
C LYS A 96 -13.78 4.21 8.65
N ASP A 97 -14.51 4.31 7.55
CA ASP A 97 -14.44 3.32 6.47
C ASP A 97 -13.13 3.42 5.70
N LEU A 98 -12.65 4.63 5.40
CA LEU A 98 -11.30 4.83 4.88
C LEU A 98 -10.26 4.27 5.85
N TYR A 99 -10.36 4.56 7.15
CA TYR A 99 -9.47 4.05 8.18
C TYR A 99 -9.39 2.51 8.17
N LYS A 100 -10.54 1.82 8.15
CA LYS A 100 -10.58 0.35 8.05
C LYS A 100 -9.92 -0.16 6.77
N ALA A 101 -10.14 0.53 5.64
CA ALA A 101 -9.52 0.17 4.37
C ALA A 101 -8.00 0.32 4.41
N LEU A 102 -7.48 1.45 4.92
CA LEU A 102 -6.05 1.69 5.03
C LEU A 102 -5.37 0.71 5.99
N LEU A 103 -5.99 0.41 7.14
CA LEU A 103 -5.51 -0.63 8.06
C LEU A 103 -5.42 -2.00 7.39
N LYS A 104 -6.43 -2.38 6.58
CA LYS A 104 -6.38 -3.67 5.89
C LYS A 104 -5.29 -3.71 4.82
N ILE A 105 -5.03 -2.58 4.14
CA ILE A 105 -3.91 -2.47 3.19
C ILE A 105 -2.57 -2.62 3.93
N GLU A 106 -2.41 -1.98 5.10
CA GLU A 106 -1.23 -2.11 5.96
C GLU A 106 -1.00 -3.58 6.36
N GLU A 107 -2.02 -4.25 6.91
CA GLU A 107 -1.97 -5.66 7.31
C GLU A 107 -1.53 -6.58 6.17
N ILE A 108 -2.18 -6.48 5.00
CA ILE A 108 -1.85 -7.29 3.82
C ILE A 108 -0.41 -7.02 3.36
N SER A 109 0.02 -5.76 3.38
CA SER A 109 1.35 -5.37 2.94
C SER A 109 2.44 -5.92 3.88
N TYR A 110 2.15 -5.96 5.17
CA TYR A 110 3.03 -6.52 6.19
C TYR A 110 3.15 -8.05 6.05
N ASP A 111 2.03 -8.76 5.92
CA ASP A 111 2.01 -10.21 5.76
C ASP A 111 2.74 -10.66 4.48
N ASN A 112 2.56 -9.89 3.39
CA ASN A 112 3.26 -10.11 2.14
C ASN A 112 4.78 -9.97 2.29
N ASP A 113 5.24 -8.97 3.04
CA ASP A 113 6.67 -8.77 3.31
C ASP A 113 7.27 -9.93 4.08
N ILE A 114 6.60 -10.37 5.16
CA ILE A 114 6.99 -11.56 5.93
C ILE A 114 7.06 -12.80 5.02
N THR A 115 6.05 -12.98 4.17
CA THR A 115 5.99 -14.16 3.29
C THR A 115 7.14 -14.16 2.27
N LEU A 116 7.48 -13.00 1.70
CA LEU A 116 8.64 -12.86 0.83
C LEU A 116 9.95 -13.15 1.58
N GLN A 117 10.08 -12.70 2.83
CA GLN A 117 11.23 -13.04 3.68
C GLN A 117 11.34 -14.56 3.92
N TYR A 118 10.23 -15.27 4.13
CA TYR A 118 10.23 -16.73 4.27
C TYR A 118 10.65 -17.43 2.98
N ALA A 119 10.22 -16.96 1.82
CA ALA A 119 10.65 -17.51 0.54
C ALA A 119 12.16 -17.36 0.33
N HIS A 120 12.72 -16.19 0.65
CA HIS A 120 14.17 -15.98 0.63
C HIS A 120 14.92 -16.92 1.59
N LYS A 121 14.46 -17.01 2.85
CA LYS A 121 15.07 -17.92 3.85
C LYS A 121 15.00 -19.40 3.42
N SER A 122 13.91 -19.81 2.79
CA SER A 122 13.74 -21.18 2.30
C SER A 122 14.75 -21.51 1.20
N LEU A 123 14.99 -20.57 0.28
CA LEU A 123 16.01 -20.71 -0.76
C LEU A 123 17.43 -20.77 -0.18
N ASP A 124 17.74 -19.92 0.79
CA ASP A 124 19.04 -19.95 1.47
C ASP A 124 19.25 -21.29 2.18
N MET A 125 18.23 -21.82 2.84
CA MET A 125 18.26 -23.14 3.48
C MET A 125 18.48 -24.27 2.47
N ALA A 126 17.79 -24.23 1.33
CA ALA A 126 17.96 -25.19 0.25
C ALA A 126 19.40 -25.14 -0.31
N SER A 127 19.89 -23.94 -0.66
CA SER A 127 21.25 -23.72 -1.17
C SER A 127 22.33 -24.26 -0.20
N ASN A 128 22.20 -23.94 1.09
CA ASN A 128 23.10 -24.43 2.13
C ASN A 128 23.08 -25.96 2.26
N THR A 129 21.92 -26.60 2.09
CA THR A 129 21.79 -28.06 2.14
C THR A 129 22.47 -28.71 0.93
N PHE A 130 22.25 -28.18 -0.27
CA PHE A 130 22.85 -28.70 -1.50
C PHE A 130 24.37 -28.52 -1.56
N SER A 131 24.91 -27.43 -1.01
CA SER A 131 26.37 -27.19 -0.94
C SER A 131 27.13 -28.29 -0.18
N ARG A 132 26.45 -29.03 0.70
CA ARG A 132 27.03 -30.14 1.48
C ARG A 132 27.00 -31.48 0.73
N ILE A 133 26.25 -31.58 -0.36
CA ILE A 133 26.15 -32.78 -1.20
C ILE A 133 27.25 -32.69 -2.26
N THR A 134 28.50 -32.94 -1.86
CA THR A 134 29.65 -33.02 -2.78
C THR A 134 30.00 -34.48 -3.02
N ASN A 135 29.25 -35.18 -3.88
CA ASN A 135 29.72 -36.45 -4.44
C ASN A 135 28.84 -36.88 -5.61
N THR A 136 29.29 -36.64 -6.84
CA THR A 136 29.35 -37.60 -7.98
C THR A 136 29.75 -36.85 -9.25
N GLN A 137 30.32 -37.58 -10.21
CA GLN A 137 30.76 -37.10 -11.52
C GLN A 137 29.63 -36.41 -12.29
N VAL A 138 29.50 -35.10 -12.11
CA VAL A 138 28.37 -34.32 -12.60
C VAL A 138 28.90 -33.09 -13.33
N ASN A 139 28.25 -32.74 -14.44
CA ASN A 139 28.46 -31.48 -15.14
C ASN A 139 27.98 -30.31 -14.25
N LEU A 140 28.88 -29.85 -13.38
CA LEU A 140 28.61 -28.85 -12.35
C LEU A 140 28.00 -27.56 -12.91
N ALA A 141 28.40 -27.16 -14.13
CA ALA A 141 27.89 -25.96 -14.79
C ALA A 141 26.41 -26.08 -15.18
N GLU A 142 25.98 -27.25 -15.62
CA GLU A 142 24.60 -27.52 -16.06
C GLU A 142 23.65 -27.58 -14.87
N GLN A 143 24.02 -28.32 -13.81
CA GLN A 143 23.22 -28.37 -12.59
C GLN A 143 23.13 -27.01 -11.86
N PHE A 144 24.24 -26.25 -11.85
CA PHE A 144 24.21 -24.90 -11.31
C PHE A 144 23.23 -24.00 -12.07
N LYS A 145 23.24 -24.08 -13.40
CA LYS A 145 22.32 -23.31 -14.26
C LYS A 145 20.86 -23.68 -13.99
N GLU A 146 20.53 -24.96 -13.98
CA GLU A 146 19.15 -25.44 -13.71
C GLU A 146 18.67 -25.00 -12.33
N MET A 147 19.50 -25.16 -11.31
CA MET A 147 19.14 -24.80 -9.93
C MET A 147 18.93 -23.29 -9.78
N ASN A 148 19.77 -22.46 -10.44
CA ASN A 148 19.59 -21.02 -10.46
C ASN A 148 18.29 -20.63 -11.16
N GLU A 149 18.00 -21.21 -12.33
CA GLU A 149 16.75 -20.96 -13.05
C GLU A 149 15.51 -21.32 -12.22
N ILE A 150 15.51 -22.46 -11.53
CA ILE A 150 14.42 -22.87 -10.64
C ILE A 150 14.25 -21.87 -9.49
N ALA A 151 15.34 -21.52 -8.80
CA ALA A 151 15.31 -20.58 -7.68
C ALA A 151 14.81 -19.19 -8.12
N PHE A 152 15.31 -18.70 -9.27
CA PHE A 152 14.91 -17.42 -9.83
C PHE A 152 13.43 -17.40 -10.22
N ASN A 153 12.95 -18.43 -10.93
CA ASN A 153 11.55 -18.53 -11.32
C ASN A 153 10.63 -18.59 -10.09
N TRP A 154 11.02 -19.36 -9.08
CA TRP A 154 10.27 -19.42 -7.82
C TRP A 154 10.20 -18.06 -7.11
N LEU A 155 11.31 -17.31 -7.03
CA LEU A 155 11.31 -15.95 -6.48
C LEU A 155 10.41 -15.00 -7.28
N ILE A 156 10.45 -15.07 -8.61
CA ILE A 156 9.61 -14.23 -9.47
C ILE A 156 8.13 -14.55 -9.26
N ASP A 157 7.76 -15.82 -9.18
CA ASP A 157 6.35 -16.22 -9.01
C ASP A 157 5.84 -15.91 -7.60
N THR A 158 6.68 -16.14 -6.58
CA THR A 158 6.39 -15.69 -5.20
C THR A 158 6.18 -14.18 -5.16
N LYS A 159 7.06 -13.40 -5.81
CA LYS A 159 6.91 -11.95 -5.89
C LYS A 159 5.62 -11.54 -6.60
N LYS A 160 5.20 -12.24 -7.67
CA LYS A 160 3.92 -11.94 -8.34
C LYS A 160 2.73 -12.22 -7.42
N GLN A 161 2.80 -13.30 -6.65
CA GLN A 161 1.73 -13.72 -5.75
C GLN A 161 1.56 -12.76 -4.57
N TYR A 162 2.66 -12.33 -3.95
CA TYR A 162 2.64 -11.51 -2.74
C TYR A 162 2.90 -10.01 -2.99
N ASN A 163 2.95 -9.56 -4.25
CA ASN A 163 2.97 -8.13 -4.58
C ASN A 163 1.59 -7.70 -5.11
N VAL A 164 0.68 -7.43 -4.17
CA VAL A 164 -0.65 -6.92 -4.49
C VAL A 164 -0.53 -5.49 -5.06
N LYS A 165 -0.97 -5.32 -6.31
CA LYS A 165 -0.97 -4.01 -7.00
C LYS A 165 -2.33 -3.34 -7.03
N ASP A 166 -3.39 -4.09 -6.76
CA ASP A 166 -4.77 -3.66 -6.88
C ASP A 166 -5.55 -4.07 -5.63
N TYR A 167 -5.86 -3.09 -4.80
CA TYR A 167 -6.60 -3.23 -3.55
C TYR A 167 -8.09 -2.88 -3.73
N GLY A 168 -8.63 -2.96 -4.96
CA GLY A 168 -10.03 -2.68 -5.23
C GLY A 168 -10.99 -3.46 -4.32
N PHE A 169 -10.67 -4.73 -4.06
CA PHE A 169 -11.45 -5.60 -3.16
C PHE A 169 -11.48 -5.10 -1.71
N VAL A 170 -10.45 -4.38 -1.24
CA VAL A 170 -10.44 -3.78 0.10
C VAL A 170 -11.39 -2.59 0.15
N PHE A 171 -11.33 -1.71 -0.86
CA PHE A 171 -12.24 -0.57 -0.95
C PHE A 171 -13.69 -1.02 -1.13
N GLU A 172 -13.96 -2.07 -1.92
CA GLU A 172 -15.29 -2.68 -2.04
C GLU A 172 -15.85 -3.15 -0.69
N LYS A 173 -14.99 -3.74 0.15
CA LYS A 173 -15.39 -4.29 1.44
C LYS A 173 -15.76 -3.22 2.47
N PHE A 174 -15.07 -2.07 2.45
CA PHE A 174 -15.19 -1.09 3.52
C PHE A 174 -15.89 0.22 3.14
N ILE A 175 -15.78 0.70 1.89
CA ILE A 175 -16.30 2.02 1.49
C ILE A 175 -17.75 1.98 0.99
N ASN A 176 -18.29 0.81 0.67
CA ASN A 176 -19.61 0.63 0.04
C ASN A 176 -20.68 0.01 0.97
N ASN A 177 -20.45 -0.01 2.29
CA ASN A 177 -21.37 -0.62 3.26
C ASN A 177 -22.07 0.42 4.13
#